data_AF-A0A644UCT5-F1
#
_entry.id   AF-A0A644UCT5-F1
#
_cell.length_a   1.000
_cell.length_b   1.000
_cell.length_c   1.000
_cell.angle_alpha   90.00
_cell.angle_beta   90.00
_cell.angle_gamma   90.00
#
_symmetry.space_group_name_H-M   'P 1'
#
loop_
_entity.id
_entity.type
_entity.pdbx_description
1 polymer ?
#
loop_
_entity_poly.entity_id
_entity_poly.type
_entity_poly.pdbx_seq_one_letter_code
_entity_poly.pdbx_strand_id
1 'polypeptide(L)' 'MAEKDFISKVAGSKMGQLRQEISDLRKMLSSTDDDEKAALIKKEIMEKETYYNILSDREKVNRQL' A
#
# COMPACT_ATOMS: atom_id res chain seq x y z
N MET A 1 -4.65 8.96 -23.39
CA MET A 1 -3.46 8.20 -22.97
C MET A 1 -2.88 8.86 -21.72
N ALA A 2 -3.60 8.80 -20.58
CA ALA A 2 -3.23 9.49 -19.34
C ALA A 2 -3.15 8.54 -18.12
N GLU A 3 -3.68 7.33 -18.24
CA GLU A 3 -3.72 6.34 -17.16
C GLU A 3 -2.34 5.72 -16.88
N LYS A 4 -1.53 5.51 -17.93
CA LYS A 4 -0.18 4.91 -17.81
C LYS A 4 0.83 5.83 -17.10
N ASP A 5 0.72 7.15 -17.27
CA ASP A 5 1.63 8.13 -16.63
C ASP A 5 1.35 8.34 -15.15
N PHE A 6 0.08 8.17 -14.71
CA PHE A 6 -0.25 8.21 -13.29
C PHE A 6 0.26 6.95 -12.58
N ILE A 7 0.03 5.78 -13.20
CA ILE A 7 0.52 4.50 -12.67
C ILE A 7 2.05 4.46 -12.64
N SER A 8 2.76 5.02 -13.63
CA SER A 8 4.24 5.05 -13.62
C SER A 8 4.81 5.98 -12.54
N LYS A 9 4.17 7.12 -12.26
CA LYS A 9 4.56 8.04 -11.18
C LYS A 9 4.22 7.48 -9.79
N VAL A 10 3.09 6.78 -9.64
CA VAL A 10 2.71 6.06 -8.41
C VAL A 10 3.65 4.87 -8.18
N ALA A 11 4.06 4.18 -9.24
CA ALA A 11 5.08 3.13 -9.18
C ALA A 11 6.49 3.69 -8.87
N GLY A 12 6.75 4.97 -9.13
CA GLY A 12 8.04 5.61 -8.88
C GLY A 12 8.33 5.96 -7.42
N SER A 13 7.32 6.05 -6.55
CA SER A 13 7.50 6.32 -5.12
C SER A 13 7.17 5.09 -4.27
N LYS A 14 8.00 4.81 -3.26
CA LYS A 14 7.79 3.72 -2.29
C LYS A 14 6.41 3.78 -1.64
N MET A 15 5.89 5.00 -1.39
CA MET A 15 4.54 5.24 -0.85
C MET A 15 3.43 4.85 -1.84
N GLY A 16 3.64 5.08 -3.14
CA GLY A 16 2.67 4.71 -4.16
C GLY A 16 2.64 3.21 -4.42
N GLN A 17 3.79 2.55 -4.40
CA GLN A 17 3.89 1.08 -4.43
C GLN A 17 3.12 0.46 -3.26
N LEU A 18 3.35 0.95 -2.03
CA LEU A 18 2.64 0.45 -0.85
C LEU A 18 1.13 0.62 -0.95
N ARG A 19 0.64 1.76 -1.45
CA ARG A 19 -0.80 1.96 -1.67
C ARG A 19 -1.39 0.96 -2.66
N GLN A 20 -0.67 0.67 -3.75
CA GLN A 20 -1.10 -0.30 -4.74
C GLN A 20 -1.13 -1.71 -4.14
N GLU A 21 -0.04 -2.13 -3.47
CA GLU A 21 0.04 -3.44 -2.81
C GLU A 21 -1.07 -3.63 -1.76
N ILE A 22 -1.33 -2.61 -0.92
CA ILE A 22 -2.43 -2.65 0.06
C ILE A 22 -3.79 -2.78 -0.65
N SER A 23 -3.99 -2.07 -1.76
CA SER A 23 -5.24 -2.17 -2.53
C SER A 23 -5.44 -3.57 -3.10
N ASP A 24 -4.39 -4.18 -3.65
CA ASP A 24 -4.48 -5.52 -4.22
C ASP A 24 -4.64 -6.60 -3.15
N LEU A 25 -3.99 -6.44 -1.99
CA LEU A 25 -4.23 -7.31 -0.83
C LEU A 25 -5.66 -7.22 -0.32
N ARG A 26 -6.26 -6.02 -0.28
CA ARG A 26 -7.67 -5.85 0.10
C ARG A 26 -8.62 -6.52 -0.89
N LYS A 27 -8.31 -6.50 -2.19
CA LYS A 27 -9.08 -7.24 -3.20
C LYS A 27 -8.94 -8.75 -3.03
N MET A 28 -7.73 -9.24 -2.76
CA MET A 28 -7.51 -10.66 -2.47
C MET A 28 -8.28 -11.08 -1.22
N LEU A 29 -8.28 -10.25 -0.17
CA LEU A 29 -9.03 -10.51 1.05
C LEU A 29 -10.54 -10.60 0.79
N SER A 30 -11.11 -9.72 -0.04
CA SER A 30 -12.55 -9.75 -0.36
C SER A 30 -12.98 -10.97 -1.18
N SER A 31 -12.04 -11.62 -1.87
CA SER A 31 -12.28 -12.80 -2.69
C SER A 31 -11.78 -14.09 -2.03
N THR A 32 -11.34 -14.03 -0.77
CA THR A 32 -10.82 -15.18 -0.02
C THR A 32 -11.89 -15.72 0.92
N ASP A 33 -12.30 -16.96 0.71
CA ASP A 33 -13.25 -17.69 1.59
C ASP A 33 -12.57 -18.54 2.68
N ASP A 34 -11.25 -18.42 2.82
CA ASP A 34 -10.41 -19.15 3.77
C ASP A 34 -10.00 -18.23 4.92
N ASP A 35 -10.48 -18.52 6.13
CA ASP A 35 -10.24 -17.70 7.32
C ASP A 35 -8.76 -17.60 7.71
N GLU A 36 -7.97 -18.66 7.52
CA GLU A 36 -6.54 -18.66 7.81
C GLU A 36 -5.79 -17.76 6.81
N LYS A 37 -6.09 -17.90 5.51
CA LYS A 37 -5.53 -17.01 4.48
C LYS A 37 -5.98 -15.57 4.68
N ALA A 38 -7.24 -15.34 5.05
CA ALA A 38 -7.77 -14.02 5.34
C ALA A 38 -7.04 -13.37 6.53
N ALA A 39 -6.73 -14.13 7.58
CA ALA A 39 -5.94 -13.65 8.71
C ALA A 39 -4.51 -13.25 8.30
N LEU A 40 -3.86 -14.06 7.45
CA LEU A 40 -2.53 -13.75 6.91
C LEU A 40 -2.54 -12.49 6.05
N ILE A 41 -3.51 -12.35 5.14
CA ILE A 41 -3.65 -11.17 4.27
C ILE A 41 -3.93 -9.92 5.11
N LYS A 42 -4.79 -10.01 6.14
CA LYS A 42 -5.05 -8.90 7.07
C LYS A 42 -3.77 -8.46 7.79
N LYS A 43 -2.97 -9.42 8.26
CA LYS A 43 -1.68 -9.13 8.91
C LYS A 43 -0.73 -8.40 7.94
N GLU A 44 -0.62 -8.88 6.71
CA GLU A 44 0.24 -8.27 5.70
C GLU A 44 -0.21 -6.84 5.33
N ILE A 45 -1.53 -6.61 5.24
CA ILE A 45 -2.10 -5.26 5.06
C ILE A 45 -1.65 -4.34 6.21
N MET A 46 -1.80 -4.78 7.47
CA MET A 46 -1.41 -3.97 8.63
C MET A 46 0.09 -3.62 8.64
N GLU A 47 0.96 -4.57 8.28
CA GLU A 47 2.40 -4.35 8.21
C GLU A 47 2.74 -3.30 7.14
N LYS A 48 2.13 -3.40 5.95
CA LYS A 48 2.33 -2.43 4.87
C LYS A 48 1.74 -1.04 5.21
N GLU A 49 0.59 -0.98 5.88
CA GLU A 49 0.00 0.28 6.36
C GLU A 49 0.90 0.96 7.40
N THR A 50 1.48 0.18 8.32
CA THR A 50 2.45 0.68 9.30
C THR A 50 3.67 1.29 8.61
N TYR A 51 4.22 0.59 7.62
CA TYR A 51 5.37 1.07 6.88
C TYR A 51 5.04 2.33 6.04
N TYR A 52 3.86 2.37 5.41
CA TYR A 52 3.37 3.56 4.72
C TYR A 52 3.28 4.77 5.68
N ASN A 53 2.74 4.57 6.87
CA ASN A 53 2.60 5.63 7.86
C ASN A 53 3.96 6.17 8.33
N ILE A 54 4.94 5.30 8.56
CA ILE A 54 6.31 5.71 8.93
C ILE A 54 6.96 6.53 7.79
N LEU A 55 6.83 6.08 6.54
CA LEU A 55 7.36 6.82 5.40
C LEU A 55 6.67 8.17 5.22
N SER A 56 5.34 8.20 5.36
CA SER A 56 4.54 9.43 5.30
C SER A 56 4.95 10.43 6.38
N ASP A 57 5.18 9.95 7.61
CA ASP A 57 5.64 10.78 8.71
C ASP A 57 7.03 11.37 8.46
N ARG A 58 7.97 10.55 7.98
CA ARG A 58 9.30 11.01 7.56
C ARG A 58 9.24 12.04 6.44
N GLU A 59 8.38 11.85 5.44
CA GLU A 59 8.19 12.83 4.36
C GLU A 59 7.63 14.15 4.89
N LYS A 60 6.72 14.13 5.88
CA LYS A 60 6.18 15.34 6.51
C LYS A 60 7.27 16.12 7.24
N VAL A 61 8.08 15.42 8.05
CA VAL A 61 9.20 16.04 8.79
C VAL A 61 10.22 16.63 7.81
N ASN A 62 10.59 15.89 6.76
CA ASN A 62 11.56 16.34 5.76
C ASN A 62 11.06 17.51 4.89
N ARG A 63 9.73 17.71 4.79
CA ARG A 63 9.13 18.84 4.06
C ARG A 63 8.97 20.10 4.92
N GLN A 64 9.23 20.00 6.23
CA GLN A 64 9.16 21.12 7.18
C GLN A 64 10.54 21.76 7.48
N LEU A 65 11.61 21.25 6.86
CA LEU A 65 12.96 21.83 6.85
C LEU A 65 13.26 22.45 5.48
#